data_AF-A0A8H4GQF1-F1
#
_entry.id   AF-A0A8H4GQF1-F1
#
_cell.length_a   1.000
_cell.length_b   1.000
_cell.length_c   1.000
_cell.angle_alpha   90.00
_cell.angle_beta   90.00
_cell.angle_gamma   90.00
#
_symmetry.space_group_name_H-M   'P 1'
#
loop_
_entity.id
_entity.type
_entity.pdbx_description
1 polymer ?
#
loop_
_entity_poly.entity_id
_entity_poly.type
_entity_poly.pdbx_seq_one_letter_code
_entity_poly.pdbx_strand_id
1 'polypeptide(L)'
;MDTTNYPKETLHSLCGRTIIRISNNLVVKSGNLRSHEAQTLRFIKANTTIPVPKVHDIHWQDDQVVSFVMDYMPGRRLDEAWPTLDSTQKLSIADELHSYINQLRNLRGTYIGAINHGKAIIGQIDSLEGGPFTSEQEFNEFILGDIVPSAPELLRHYARFALSDDHEIVFTHADFAPRNILVDGGRVTAILDWEYAGWYPEYWEYVQALRQLRPMKDWPEYLARILPPSILTTSTATASAKAEREAEADYLIIGGGTTGLLLANRLSSNPTTTVLILDPGKDTRTNPNVTNPTQWLRNAHTEIDWAYPSTPQSYALNRTLSYTAGRILGGTSMINGMTYLRGDKPEIDAWEALGAKGWNWARLWPYYLRTEKFSPPLAWQVDAGAEDVPSFHGERGSVDVCFSMELSRTGWRRVLYC
;
A
#
# COMPACT_ATOMS: atom_id res chain seq x y z
N MET A 1 -30.36 -12.49 36.26
CA MET A 1 -29.69 -11.61 37.24
C MET A 1 -30.54 -10.35 37.36
N ASP A 2 -30.88 -9.96 38.59
CA ASP A 2 -31.76 -8.83 38.87
C ASP A 2 -31.01 -7.50 38.63
N THR A 3 -31.32 -6.82 37.53
CA THR A 3 -30.67 -5.57 37.07
C THR A 3 -31.39 -4.32 37.59
N THR A 4 -32.38 -4.47 38.47
CA THR A 4 -33.31 -3.39 38.85
C THR A 4 -32.73 -2.30 39.77
N ASN A 5 -31.59 -2.53 40.41
CA ASN A 5 -31.00 -1.60 41.40
C ASN A 5 -29.62 -1.02 41.05
N TYR A 6 -29.10 -1.24 39.84
CA TYR A 6 -27.84 -0.63 39.42
C TYR A 6 -28.10 0.69 38.66
N PRO A 7 -27.44 1.82 39.01
CA PRO A 7 -27.61 3.06 38.28
C PRO A 7 -27.14 2.86 36.84
N LYS A 8 -28.06 3.08 35.89
CA LYS A 8 -27.73 3.04 34.45
C LYS A 8 -26.88 4.26 34.12
N GLU A 9 -25.61 4.02 33.84
CA GLU A 9 -24.66 5.04 33.44
C GLU A 9 -24.42 4.96 31.93
N THR A 10 -24.62 6.06 31.22
CA THR A 10 -24.26 6.15 29.80
C THR A 10 -22.75 6.37 29.70
N LEU A 11 -22.04 5.35 29.22
CA LEU A 11 -20.59 5.42 29.03
C LEU A 11 -20.22 6.09 27.70
N HIS A 12 -21.05 5.92 26.67
CA HIS A 12 -20.82 6.47 25.35
C HIS A 12 -22.13 6.64 24.59
N SER A 13 -22.25 7.72 23.81
CA SER A 13 -23.35 7.93 22.88
C SER A 13 -22.87 8.74 21.67
N LEU A 14 -22.96 8.16 20.47
CA LEU A 14 -22.51 8.77 19.22
C LEU A 14 -23.26 8.16 18.04
N CYS A 15 -23.62 8.97 17.03
CA CYS A 15 -24.25 8.53 15.77
C CYS A 15 -25.43 7.54 15.93
N GLY A 16 -26.27 7.73 16.95
CA GLY A 16 -27.43 6.87 17.21
C GLY A 16 -27.09 5.51 17.85
N ARG A 17 -25.88 5.33 18.37
CA ARG A 17 -25.44 4.17 19.16
C ARG A 17 -25.20 4.60 20.60
N THR A 18 -25.57 3.74 21.55
CA THR A 18 -25.39 4.01 22.98
C THR A 18 -24.80 2.81 23.69
N ILE A 19 -23.86 3.06 24.60
CA ILE A 19 -23.32 2.08 25.55
C ILE A 19 -23.77 2.45 26.94
N ILE A 20 -24.55 1.56 27.57
CA ILE A 20 -25.07 1.76 28.93
C ILE A 20 -24.49 0.68 29.84
N ARG A 21 -23.87 1.09 30.94
CA ARG A 21 -23.47 0.18 32.01
C ARG A 21 -24.69 -0.25 32.80
N ILE A 22 -24.93 -1.55 32.88
CA ILE A 22 -26.11 -2.13 33.55
C ILE A 22 -25.75 -2.92 34.81
N SER A 23 -24.47 -3.18 35.05
CA SER A 23 -23.93 -3.73 36.30
C SER A 23 -22.44 -3.43 36.43
N ASN A 24 -21.81 -3.89 37.51
CA ASN A 24 -20.35 -3.79 37.70
C ASN A 24 -19.57 -4.36 36.50
N ASN A 25 -20.06 -5.43 35.87
CA ASN A 25 -19.30 -6.20 34.89
C ASN A 25 -19.96 -6.27 33.51
N LEU A 26 -21.08 -5.59 33.28
CA LEU A 26 -21.85 -5.72 32.03
C LEU A 26 -22.25 -4.35 31.46
N VAL A 27 -22.19 -4.27 30.13
CA VAL A 27 -22.71 -3.16 29.33
C VAL A 27 -23.71 -3.67 28.29
N VAL A 28 -24.63 -2.80 27.91
CA VAL A 28 -25.52 -2.98 26.76
C VAL A 28 -25.10 -2.01 25.68
N LYS A 29 -24.82 -2.53 24.48
CA LYS A 29 -24.71 -1.74 23.25
C LYS A 29 -26.06 -1.78 22.55
N SER A 30 -26.62 -0.62 22.20
CA SER A 30 -27.93 -0.51 21.53
C SER A 30 -27.96 0.64 20.52
N GLY A 31 -28.96 0.61 19.62
CA GLY A 31 -29.17 1.64 18.61
C GLY A 31 -28.96 1.13 17.19
N ASN A 32 -28.36 1.95 16.32
CA ASN A 32 -28.11 1.59 14.92
C ASN A 32 -26.90 0.63 14.78
N LEU A 33 -27.06 -0.64 15.16
CA LEU A 33 -25.97 -1.62 15.21
C LEU A 33 -25.78 -2.38 13.91
N ARG A 34 -24.54 -2.80 13.64
CA ARG A 34 -24.24 -3.73 12.55
C ARG A 34 -24.56 -5.16 12.98
N SER A 35 -25.24 -5.90 12.11
CA SER A 35 -25.75 -7.25 12.42
C SER A 35 -24.63 -8.26 12.75
N HIS A 36 -23.43 -8.05 12.24
CA HIS A 36 -22.29 -8.95 12.41
C HIS A 36 -21.35 -8.61 13.58
N GLU A 37 -21.51 -7.46 14.27
CA GLU A 37 -20.55 -7.04 15.31
C GLU A 37 -20.47 -8.05 16.46
N ALA A 38 -21.63 -8.44 17.01
CA ALA A 38 -21.69 -9.39 18.13
C ALA A 38 -21.13 -10.78 17.75
N GLN A 39 -21.32 -11.20 16.49
CA GLN A 39 -20.75 -12.44 15.97
C GLN A 39 -19.23 -12.34 15.79
N THR A 40 -18.76 -11.17 15.36
CA THR A 40 -17.33 -10.86 15.22
C THR A 40 -16.61 -10.93 16.58
N LEU A 41 -17.18 -10.34 17.63
CA LEU A 41 -16.64 -10.44 18.99
C LEU A 41 -16.50 -11.90 19.46
N ARG A 42 -17.51 -12.73 19.20
CA ARG A 42 -17.45 -14.17 19.52
C ARG A 42 -16.35 -14.88 18.73
N PHE A 43 -16.19 -14.56 17.46
CA PHE A 43 -15.17 -15.15 16.59
C PHE A 43 -13.76 -14.76 17.04
N ILE A 44 -13.50 -13.48 17.31
CA ILE A 44 -12.18 -13.02 17.79
C ILE A 44 -11.82 -13.66 19.12
N LYS A 45 -12.79 -13.74 20.06
CA LYS A 45 -12.59 -14.38 21.35
C LYS A 45 -12.23 -15.86 21.24
N ALA A 46 -12.76 -16.55 20.23
CA ALA A 46 -12.53 -17.98 20.03
C ALA A 46 -11.21 -18.29 19.31
N ASN A 47 -10.71 -17.37 18.47
CA ASN A 47 -9.58 -17.64 17.57
C ASN A 47 -8.30 -16.88 17.92
N THR A 48 -8.35 -15.98 18.91
CA THR A 48 -7.21 -15.13 19.27
C THR A 48 -7.08 -14.97 20.78
N THR A 49 -5.95 -14.41 21.21
CA THR A 49 -5.72 -13.97 22.60
C THR A 49 -6.11 -12.51 22.83
N ILE A 50 -6.69 -11.86 21.83
CA ILE A 50 -7.03 -10.44 21.88
C ILE A 50 -8.09 -10.22 22.96
N PRO A 51 -7.88 -9.26 23.88
CA PRO A 51 -8.87 -8.95 24.89
C PRO A 51 -10.06 -8.23 24.24
N VAL A 52 -11.13 -8.98 24.00
CA VAL A 52 -12.42 -8.46 23.53
C VAL A 52 -13.53 -8.74 24.55
N PRO A 53 -14.57 -7.88 24.63
CA PRO A 53 -15.74 -8.14 25.46
C PRO A 53 -16.41 -9.47 25.10
N LYS A 54 -16.72 -10.31 26.09
CA LYS A 54 -17.55 -11.50 25.85
C LYS A 54 -19.00 -11.08 25.62
N VAL A 55 -19.59 -11.51 24.51
CA VAL A 55 -21.03 -11.32 24.24
C VAL A 55 -21.84 -12.40 24.97
N HIS A 56 -22.73 -11.97 25.85
CA HIS A 56 -23.60 -12.83 26.64
C HIS A 56 -24.96 -13.07 25.98
N ASP A 57 -25.55 -12.02 25.43
CA ASP A 57 -26.90 -12.08 24.84
C ASP A 57 -27.06 -11.10 23.67
N ILE A 58 -27.90 -11.44 22.70
CA ILE A 58 -28.16 -10.64 21.49
C ILE A 58 -29.67 -10.55 21.31
N HIS A 59 -30.19 -9.32 21.30
CA HIS A 59 -31.60 -9.05 21.07
C HIS A 59 -31.85 -8.69 19.62
N TRP A 60 -32.79 -9.41 19.02
CA TRP A 60 -33.20 -9.27 17.63
C TRP A 60 -34.62 -8.70 17.55
N GLN A 61 -34.85 -7.85 16.56
CA GLN A 61 -36.16 -7.36 16.16
C GLN A 61 -36.19 -7.25 14.64
N ASP A 62 -37.19 -7.87 14.00
CA ASP A 62 -37.37 -7.85 12.53
C ASP A 62 -36.06 -8.18 11.77
N ASP A 63 -35.38 -9.25 12.19
CA ASP A 63 -34.08 -9.74 11.67
C ASP A 63 -32.89 -8.76 11.82
N GLN A 64 -33.06 -7.70 12.61
CA GLN A 64 -32.00 -6.75 12.93
C GLN A 64 -31.57 -6.87 14.40
N VAL A 65 -30.26 -6.74 14.64
CA VAL A 65 -29.71 -6.66 15.99
C VAL A 65 -29.99 -5.26 16.53
N VAL A 66 -30.87 -5.16 17.53
CA VAL A 66 -31.22 -3.87 18.15
C VAL A 66 -30.38 -3.57 19.40
N SER A 67 -29.93 -4.61 20.09
CA SER A 67 -28.99 -4.49 21.20
C SER A 67 -28.30 -5.82 21.51
N PHE A 68 -27.15 -5.76 22.19
CA PHE A 68 -26.52 -6.94 22.77
C PHE A 68 -25.83 -6.60 24.10
N VAL A 69 -25.74 -7.61 24.96
CA VAL A 69 -25.11 -7.55 26.28
C VAL A 69 -23.71 -8.11 26.20
N MET A 70 -22.72 -7.37 26.69
CA MET A 70 -21.32 -7.82 26.73
C MET A 70 -20.61 -7.42 28.01
N ASP A 71 -19.42 -7.99 28.24
CA ASP A 71 -18.56 -7.62 29.36
C ASP A 71 -18.25 -6.10 29.35
N TYR A 72 -18.27 -5.50 30.54
CA TYR A 72 -17.63 -4.21 30.77
C TYR A 72 -16.12 -4.41 30.84
N MET A 73 -15.36 -3.69 30.00
CA MET A 73 -13.90 -3.78 29.98
C MET A 73 -13.29 -2.64 30.80
N PRO A 74 -12.39 -2.92 31.76
CA PRO A 74 -11.70 -1.89 32.52
C PRO A 74 -10.59 -1.23 31.71
N GLY A 75 -10.20 -0.01 32.08
CA GLY A 75 -9.08 0.72 31.49
C GLY A 75 -9.46 2.12 31.02
N ARG A 76 -8.46 2.92 30.67
CA ARG A 76 -8.60 4.24 30.06
C ARG A 76 -8.38 4.13 28.56
N ARG A 77 -9.03 4.99 27.76
CA ARG A 77 -8.78 5.02 26.31
C ARG A 77 -7.33 5.38 26.04
N LEU A 78 -6.73 4.74 25.04
CA LEU A 78 -5.32 4.88 24.75
C LEU A 78 -4.96 6.33 24.43
N ASP A 79 -5.78 7.03 23.65
CA ASP A 79 -5.61 8.46 23.33
C ASP A 79 -5.58 9.37 24.56
N GLU A 80 -6.38 9.09 25.58
CA GLU A 80 -6.40 9.83 26.85
C GLU A 80 -5.23 9.47 27.77
N ALA A 81 -4.82 8.20 27.77
CA ALA A 81 -3.74 7.71 28.63
C ALA A 81 -2.36 8.07 28.08
N TRP A 82 -2.20 8.09 26.75
CA TRP A 82 -0.91 8.19 26.06
C TRP A 82 0.00 9.34 26.50
N PRO A 83 -0.51 10.58 26.76
CA PRO A 83 0.35 11.68 27.22
C PRO A 83 0.98 11.43 28.59
N THR A 84 0.41 10.52 29.39
CA THR A 84 0.86 10.22 30.75
C THR A 84 1.76 8.98 30.84
N LEU A 85 1.90 8.21 29.76
CA LEU A 85 2.69 6.99 29.73
C LEU A 85 4.17 7.27 29.46
N ASP A 86 5.05 6.55 30.15
CA ASP A 86 6.48 6.56 29.86
C ASP A 86 6.82 5.70 28.62
N SER A 87 8.06 5.81 28.14
CA SER A 87 8.52 5.09 26.94
C SER A 87 8.47 3.56 27.09
N THR A 88 8.71 3.03 28.29
CA THR A 88 8.66 1.58 28.55
C THR A 88 7.22 1.06 28.46
N GLN A 89 6.26 1.80 29.02
CA GLN A 89 4.84 1.50 28.94
C GLN A 89 4.33 1.58 27.49
N LYS A 90 4.69 2.64 26.76
CA LYS A 90 4.33 2.79 25.34
C LYS A 90 4.88 1.66 24.47
N LEU A 91 6.13 1.25 24.71
CA LEU A 91 6.74 0.11 24.00
C LEU A 91 6.03 -1.22 24.33
N SER A 92 5.72 -1.47 25.60
CA SER A 92 4.97 -2.65 26.03
C SER A 92 3.61 -2.74 25.33
N ILE A 93 2.86 -1.63 25.30
CA ILE A 93 1.58 -1.56 24.59
C ILE A 93 1.77 -1.81 23.09
N ALA A 94 2.76 -1.18 22.46
CA ALA A 94 3.02 -1.37 21.04
C ALA A 94 3.37 -2.83 20.69
N ASP A 95 4.14 -3.52 21.54
CA ASP A 95 4.50 -4.92 21.36
C ASP A 95 3.29 -5.86 21.51
N GLU A 96 2.40 -5.60 22.49
CA GLU A 96 1.14 -6.35 22.63
C GLU A 96 0.22 -6.13 21.40
N LEU A 97 0.04 -4.88 20.98
CA LEU A 97 -0.76 -4.56 19.80
C LEU A 97 -0.18 -5.20 18.54
N HIS A 98 1.14 -5.19 18.37
CA HIS A 98 1.81 -5.89 17.26
C HIS A 98 1.49 -7.40 17.27
N SER A 99 1.60 -8.04 18.44
CA SER A 99 1.24 -9.46 18.60
C SER A 99 -0.22 -9.74 18.23
N TYR A 100 -1.14 -8.86 18.62
CA TYR A 100 -2.56 -8.98 18.29
C TYR A 100 -2.84 -8.81 16.80
N ILE A 101 -2.21 -7.85 16.13
CA ILE A 101 -2.35 -7.69 14.68
C ILE A 101 -1.83 -8.93 13.95
N ASN A 102 -0.69 -9.51 14.37
CA ASN A 102 -0.19 -10.74 13.76
C ASN A 102 -1.17 -11.91 13.91
N GLN A 103 -1.87 -12.00 15.05
CA GLN A 103 -2.91 -13.02 15.23
C GLN A 103 -4.08 -12.80 14.26
N LEU A 104 -4.52 -11.56 14.06
CA LEU A 104 -5.55 -11.25 13.06
C LEU A 104 -5.10 -11.60 11.64
N ARG A 105 -3.86 -11.25 11.28
CA ARG A 105 -3.28 -11.54 9.96
C ARG A 105 -3.17 -13.05 9.66
N ASN A 106 -2.98 -13.87 10.69
CA ASN A 106 -2.97 -15.33 10.56
C ASN A 106 -4.36 -15.92 10.27
N LEU A 107 -5.44 -15.17 10.50
CA LEU A 107 -6.79 -15.57 10.12
C LEU A 107 -7.01 -15.25 8.63
N ARG A 108 -6.67 -16.20 7.76
CA ARG A 108 -6.80 -16.05 6.30
C ARG A 108 -8.26 -16.18 5.84
N GLY A 109 -8.61 -15.42 4.82
CA GLY A 109 -9.93 -15.45 4.18
C GLY A 109 -9.86 -15.82 2.71
N THR A 110 -11.00 -16.22 2.15
CA THR A 110 -11.17 -16.48 0.71
C THR A 110 -12.15 -15.50 0.06
N TYR A 111 -12.56 -14.47 0.78
CA TYR A 111 -13.51 -13.45 0.34
C TYR A 111 -13.25 -12.16 1.12
N ILE A 112 -13.69 -11.02 0.58
CA ILE A 112 -13.62 -9.72 1.25
C ILE A 112 -15.00 -9.34 1.76
N GLY A 113 -15.12 -9.12 3.07
CA GLY A 113 -16.38 -8.83 3.73
C GLY A 113 -16.42 -9.21 5.20
N ALA A 114 -17.52 -8.85 5.86
CA ALA A 114 -17.75 -9.18 7.25
C ALA A 114 -17.91 -10.69 7.50
N ILE A 115 -17.93 -11.09 8.77
CA ILE A 115 -18.12 -12.49 9.14
C ILE A 115 -19.43 -13.08 8.62
N ASN A 116 -19.43 -14.40 8.38
CA ASN A 116 -20.57 -15.14 7.83
C ASN A 116 -20.98 -14.66 6.43
N HIS A 117 -20.00 -14.37 5.57
CA HIS A 117 -20.24 -13.83 4.23
C HIS A 117 -21.08 -12.54 4.24
N GLY A 118 -20.89 -11.71 5.28
CA GLY A 118 -21.50 -10.40 5.36
C GLY A 118 -20.83 -9.39 4.42
N LYS A 119 -21.48 -8.25 4.21
CA LYS A 119 -20.96 -7.17 3.38
C LYS A 119 -19.67 -6.59 3.96
N ALA A 120 -18.74 -6.20 3.09
CA ALA A 120 -17.65 -5.31 3.43
C ALA A 120 -18.21 -3.92 3.74
N ILE A 121 -17.64 -3.25 4.74
CA ILE A 121 -18.04 -1.91 5.15
C ILE A 121 -16.84 -0.97 5.02
N ILE A 122 -17.03 0.11 4.25
CA ILE A 122 -15.98 1.09 3.96
C ILE A 122 -16.48 2.48 4.36
N GLY A 123 -15.62 3.29 4.98
CA GLY A 123 -15.95 4.69 5.32
C GLY A 123 -16.52 4.87 6.73
N GLN A 124 -16.21 6.02 7.35
CA GLN A 124 -16.48 6.28 8.77
C GLN A 124 -17.67 7.24 9.00
N ILE A 125 -17.91 8.19 8.10
CA ILE A 125 -19.01 9.17 8.20
C ILE A 125 -20.18 8.70 7.33
N ASP A 126 -19.94 8.52 6.04
CA ASP A 126 -20.85 7.86 5.11
C ASP A 126 -20.29 6.46 4.83
N SER A 127 -20.91 5.44 5.44
CA SER A 127 -20.48 4.06 5.28
C SER A 127 -21.10 3.44 4.03
N LEU A 128 -20.26 2.82 3.22
CA LEU A 128 -20.64 2.02 2.07
C LEU A 128 -20.63 0.56 2.44
N GLU A 129 -21.63 -0.17 1.97
CA GLU A 129 -21.74 -1.59 2.20
C GLU A 129 -21.85 -2.32 0.86
N GLY A 130 -20.95 -3.27 0.62
CA GLY A 130 -20.90 -4.03 -0.63
C GLY A 130 -20.37 -5.44 -0.41
N GLY A 131 -20.51 -6.29 -1.43
CA GLY A 131 -20.03 -7.66 -1.36
C GLY A 131 -20.97 -8.61 -0.60
N PRO A 132 -20.46 -9.72 -0.03
CA PRO A 132 -19.05 -10.11 0.03
C PRO A 132 -18.45 -10.27 -1.36
N PHE A 133 -17.17 -9.92 -1.52
CA PHE A 133 -16.46 -10.01 -2.79
C PHE A 133 -15.62 -11.29 -2.83
N THR A 134 -15.59 -11.95 -3.98
CA THR A 134 -14.84 -13.19 -4.14
C THR A 134 -13.39 -12.96 -4.59
N SER A 135 -13.08 -11.74 -5.03
CA SER A 135 -11.74 -11.32 -5.42
C SER A 135 -11.45 -9.89 -4.96
N GLU A 136 -10.15 -9.59 -4.81
CA GLU A 136 -9.69 -8.22 -4.57
C GLU A 136 -10.02 -7.28 -5.73
N GLN A 137 -10.03 -7.80 -6.96
CA GLN A 137 -10.43 -7.04 -8.14
C GLN A 137 -11.87 -6.52 -8.02
N GLU A 138 -12.83 -7.37 -7.64
CA GLU A 138 -14.23 -6.95 -7.42
C GLU A 138 -14.35 -5.89 -6.31
N PHE A 139 -13.57 -6.05 -5.24
CA PHE A 139 -13.52 -5.08 -4.15
C PHE A 139 -12.92 -3.73 -4.57
N ASN A 140 -11.85 -3.75 -5.35
CA ASN A 140 -11.23 -2.56 -5.93
C ASN A 140 -12.22 -1.84 -6.85
N GLU A 141 -12.97 -2.56 -7.69
CA GLU A 141 -14.02 -1.97 -8.51
C GLU A 141 -15.14 -1.33 -7.69
N PHE A 142 -15.55 -1.96 -6.58
CA PHE A 142 -16.53 -1.39 -5.65
C PHE A 142 -16.04 -0.07 -5.03
N ILE A 143 -14.80 -0.04 -4.54
CA ILE A 143 -14.18 1.18 -3.99
C ILE A 143 -14.16 2.30 -5.04
N LEU A 144 -13.74 1.99 -6.27
CA LEU A 144 -13.68 2.97 -7.35
C LEU A 144 -15.06 3.44 -7.82
N GLY A 145 -16.06 2.56 -7.75
CA GLY A 145 -17.45 2.87 -8.09
C GLY A 145 -18.05 3.95 -7.20
N ASP A 146 -17.68 3.98 -5.92
CA ASP A 146 -18.17 5.00 -4.99
C ASP A 146 -17.34 6.29 -4.98
N ILE A 147 -16.01 6.19 -5.07
CA ILE A 147 -15.14 7.38 -5.05
C ILE A 147 -15.44 8.30 -6.24
N VAL A 148 -15.95 7.77 -7.36
CA VAL A 148 -16.30 8.60 -8.51
C VAL A 148 -17.43 8.04 -9.40
N PRO A 149 -18.70 8.29 -9.07
CA PRO A 149 -19.82 8.03 -9.99
C PRO A 149 -19.69 8.84 -11.29
N SER A 150 -18.98 9.97 -11.21
CA SER A 150 -18.75 10.94 -12.28
C SER A 150 -17.33 10.90 -12.88
N ALA A 151 -16.48 9.92 -12.53
CA ALA A 151 -15.12 9.87 -13.10
C ALA A 151 -15.21 9.58 -14.58
N PRO A 152 -14.45 10.33 -15.40
CA PRO A 152 -14.10 9.90 -16.74
C PRO A 152 -13.61 8.45 -16.73
N GLU A 153 -14.04 7.66 -17.71
CA GLU A 153 -13.68 6.25 -17.85
C GLU A 153 -12.16 6.01 -17.79
N LEU A 154 -11.38 6.98 -18.29
CA LEU A 154 -9.93 6.97 -18.27
C LEU A 154 -9.32 7.04 -16.85
N LEU A 155 -9.88 7.84 -15.94
CA LEU A 155 -9.41 7.89 -14.55
C LEU A 155 -9.75 6.60 -13.80
N ARG A 156 -10.91 6.00 -14.09
CA ARG A 156 -11.27 4.67 -13.58
C ARG A 156 -10.33 3.59 -14.12
N HIS A 157 -9.94 3.70 -15.39
CA HIS A 157 -8.95 2.82 -16.00
C HIS A 157 -7.61 2.93 -15.26
N TYR A 158 -7.05 4.12 -15.06
CA TYR A 158 -5.79 4.28 -14.31
C TYR A 158 -5.88 3.79 -12.87
N ALA A 159 -6.97 4.11 -12.18
CA ALA A 159 -7.14 3.69 -10.80
C ALA A 159 -7.21 2.15 -10.67
N ARG A 160 -7.79 1.45 -11.65
CA ARG A 160 -7.75 -0.02 -11.71
C ARG A 160 -6.33 -0.57 -11.87
N PHE A 161 -5.45 0.09 -12.64
CA PHE A 161 -4.05 -0.33 -12.78
C PHE A 161 -3.19 0.04 -11.57
N ALA A 162 -3.55 1.11 -10.86
CA ALA A 162 -2.83 1.55 -9.68
C ALA A 162 -3.13 0.69 -8.43
N LEU A 163 -4.28 0.01 -8.41
CA LEU A 163 -4.66 -0.90 -7.33
C LEU A 163 -4.18 -2.31 -7.67
N SER A 164 -3.16 -2.78 -6.96
CA SER A 164 -2.77 -4.19 -6.97
C SER A 164 -3.91 -5.07 -6.42
N ASP A 165 -3.97 -6.31 -6.89
CA ASP A 165 -4.98 -7.32 -6.53
C ASP A 165 -4.35 -8.67 -6.12
N ASP A 166 -3.05 -8.65 -5.76
CA ASP A 166 -2.24 -9.80 -5.40
C ASP A 166 -2.00 -9.93 -3.88
N HIS A 167 -2.79 -9.23 -3.07
CA HIS A 167 -2.62 -9.24 -1.62
C HIS A 167 -3.26 -10.47 -0.97
N GLU A 168 -2.67 -10.91 0.14
CA GLU A 168 -3.32 -11.89 0.99
C GLU A 168 -4.57 -11.28 1.64
N ILE A 169 -5.67 -12.04 1.60
CA ILE A 169 -6.89 -11.66 2.29
C ILE A 169 -6.83 -12.15 3.74
N VAL A 170 -6.87 -11.21 4.68
CA VAL A 170 -6.69 -11.45 6.11
C VAL A 170 -7.78 -10.81 6.92
N PHE A 171 -7.97 -11.28 8.16
CA PHE A 171 -8.89 -10.62 9.06
C PHE A 171 -8.29 -9.29 9.55
N THR A 172 -9.10 -8.24 9.54
CA THR A 172 -8.72 -6.88 9.97
C THR A 172 -9.79 -6.34 10.93
N HIS A 173 -9.37 -5.44 11.80
CA HIS A 173 -10.27 -4.62 12.61
C HIS A 173 -10.96 -3.55 11.76
N ALA A 174 -10.25 -2.99 10.77
CA ALA A 174 -10.72 -1.97 9.83
C ALA A 174 -11.19 -0.64 10.46
N ASP A 175 -10.98 -0.45 11.76
CA ASP A 175 -11.09 0.82 12.49
C ASP A 175 -10.07 0.86 13.65
N PHE A 176 -8.85 0.38 13.39
CA PHE A 176 -7.81 0.34 14.41
C PHE A 176 -7.31 1.75 14.75
N ALA A 177 -7.75 2.25 15.90
CA ALA A 177 -7.49 3.60 16.36
C ALA A 177 -7.28 3.65 17.88
N PRO A 178 -6.47 4.58 18.42
CA PRO A 178 -6.26 4.72 19.87
C PRO A 178 -7.55 4.86 20.69
N ARG A 179 -8.58 5.52 20.16
CA ARG A 179 -9.89 5.67 20.83
C ARG A 179 -10.62 4.33 21.08
N ASN A 180 -10.27 3.28 20.33
CA ASN A 180 -10.86 1.95 20.38
C ASN A 180 -10.03 0.97 21.24
N ILE A 181 -8.94 1.44 21.84
CA ILE A 181 -8.04 0.62 22.65
C ILE A 181 -8.14 1.09 24.10
N LEU A 182 -8.40 0.16 25.02
CA LEU A 182 -8.30 0.42 26.46
C LEU A 182 -6.97 -0.09 27.00
N VAL A 183 -6.39 0.70 27.90
CA VAL A 183 -5.15 0.38 28.60
C VAL A 183 -5.26 0.63 30.09
N ASP A 184 -4.50 -0.12 30.85
CA ASP A 184 -4.24 0.14 32.26
C ASP A 184 -2.74 -0.01 32.52
N GLY A 185 -2.09 1.09 32.87
CA GLY A 185 -0.62 1.18 32.84
C GLY A 185 -0.05 0.87 31.46
N GLY A 186 0.98 0.01 31.41
CA GLY A 186 1.65 -0.42 30.17
C GLY A 186 1.05 -1.65 29.50
N ARG A 187 -0.23 -1.97 29.75
CA ARG A 187 -0.90 -3.18 29.25
C ARG A 187 -2.19 -2.86 28.50
N VAL A 188 -2.46 -3.60 27.43
CA VAL A 188 -3.73 -3.54 26.70
C VAL A 188 -4.80 -4.34 27.46
N THR A 189 -5.89 -3.69 27.84
CA THR A 189 -7.00 -4.34 28.57
C THR A 189 -8.18 -4.66 27.66
N ALA A 190 -8.36 -3.94 26.54
CA ALA A 190 -9.35 -4.28 25.53
C ALA A 190 -9.06 -3.64 24.16
N ILE A 191 -9.52 -4.30 23.10
CA ILE A 191 -9.75 -3.71 21.78
C ILE A 191 -11.26 -3.75 21.50
N LEU A 192 -11.84 -2.59 21.19
CA LEU A 192 -13.27 -2.34 21.09
C LEU A 192 -13.69 -1.92 19.67
N ASP A 193 -15.00 -1.89 19.43
CA ASP A 193 -15.62 -1.37 18.21
C ASP A 193 -15.29 -2.13 16.91
N TRP A 194 -15.63 -3.42 16.92
CA TRP A 194 -15.39 -4.37 15.82
C TRP A 194 -16.46 -4.30 14.71
N GLU A 195 -17.20 -3.20 14.60
CA GLU A 195 -18.33 -3.12 13.67
C GLU A 195 -17.92 -3.04 12.19
N TYR A 196 -16.67 -2.63 11.91
CA TYR A 196 -16.09 -2.58 10.56
C TYR A 196 -15.26 -3.83 10.21
N ALA A 197 -15.01 -4.69 11.20
CA ALA A 197 -14.08 -5.79 11.07
C ALA A 197 -14.57 -6.87 10.10
N GLY A 198 -13.62 -7.53 9.46
CA GLY A 198 -13.88 -8.54 8.43
C GLY A 198 -12.61 -8.95 7.72
N TRP A 199 -12.77 -9.73 6.66
CA TRP A 199 -11.68 -10.09 5.77
C TRP A 199 -11.46 -9.01 4.71
N TYR A 200 -10.22 -8.53 4.60
CA TYR A 200 -9.80 -7.48 3.68
C TYR A 200 -8.35 -7.75 3.21
N PRO A 201 -7.88 -7.09 2.14
CA PRO A 201 -6.47 -7.13 1.75
C PRO A 201 -5.55 -6.75 2.92
N GLU A 202 -4.38 -7.37 3.03
CA GLU A 202 -3.46 -7.17 4.17
C GLU A 202 -3.00 -5.71 4.39
N TYR A 203 -3.03 -4.87 3.36
CA TYR A 203 -2.74 -3.44 3.47
C TYR A 203 -3.88 -2.64 4.14
N TRP A 204 -5.08 -3.20 4.26
CA TRP A 204 -6.29 -2.47 4.62
C TRP A 204 -6.20 -1.85 6.02
N GLU A 205 -5.65 -2.57 6.99
CA GLU A 205 -5.47 -2.05 8.35
C GLU A 205 -4.56 -0.82 8.38
N TYR A 206 -3.54 -0.76 7.51
CA TYR A 206 -2.67 0.41 7.39
C TYR A 206 -3.44 1.61 6.86
N VAL A 207 -4.22 1.42 5.80
CA VAL A 207 -5.05 2.50 5.21
C VAL A 207 -5.98 3.09 6.27
N GLN A 208 -6.61 2.23 7.07
CA GLN A 208 -7.53 2.65 8.12
C GLN A 208 -6.82 3.32 9.29
N ALA A 209 -5.70 2.77 9.77
CA ALA A 209 -4.93 3.36 10.87
C ALA A 209 -4.29 4.71 10.48
N LEU A 210 -3.81 4.86 9.23
CA LEU A 210 -3.21 6.11 8.74
C LEU A 210 -4.21 7.27 8.66
N ARG A 211 -5.50 6.99 8.43
CA ARG A 211 -6.57 8.01 8.50
C ARG A 211 -6.72 8.62 9.90
N GLN A 212 -6.20 7.94 10.93
CA GLN A 212 -6.37 8.29 12.35
C GLN A 212 -5.10 8.89 12.98
N LEU A 213 -4.12 9.34 12.18
CA LEU A 213 -2.81 9.84 12.66
C LEU A 213 -2.85 11.12 13.51
N ARG A 214 -4.00 11.80 13.65
CA ARG A 214 -4.14 12.97 14.54
C ARG A 214 -4.92 12.56 15.80
N PRO A 215 -4.59 13.01 17.03
CA PRO A 215 -3.67 14.11 17.39
C PRO A 215 -2.44 13.69 18.22
N MET A 216 -2.14 12.41 18.37
CA MET A 216 -1.08 11.93 19.28
C MET A 216 0.32 12.12 18.67
N LYS A 217 1.14 12.98 19.28
CA LYS A 217 2.41 13.49 18.73
C LYS A 217 3.41 12.41 18.27
N ASP A 218 3.65 11.39 19.09
CA ASP A 218 4.63 10.31 18.85
C ASP A 218 3.98 8.98 18.44
N TRP A 219 2.64 8.88 18.45
CA TRP A 219 1.91 7.69 18.01
C TRP A 219 2.32 7.16 16.62
N PRO A 220 2.56 8.00 15.60
CA PRO A 220 2.99 7.51 14.29
C PRO A 220 4.27 6.65 14.35
N GLU A 221 5.20 6.96 15.27
CA GLU A 221 6.45 6.20 15.43
C GLU A 221 6.19 4.80 16.00
N TYR A 222 5.25 4.67 16.93
CA TYR A 222 4.83 3.38 17.48
C TYR A 222 3.91 2.62 16.52
N LEU A 223 3.11 3.32 15.71
CA LEU A 223 2.26 2.69 14.71
C LEU A 223 3.09 1.92 13.67
N ALA A 224 4.25 2.45 13.27
CA ALA A 224 5.18 1.74 12.39
C ALA A 224 5.76 0.45 13.02
N ARG A 225 5.78 0.37 14.36
CA ARG A 225 6.19 -0.83 15.10
C ARG A 225 5.02 -1.82 15.26
N ILE A 226 3.81 -1.32 15.48
CA ILE A 226 2.59 -2.14 15.62
C ILE A 226 2.23 -2.78 14.28
N LEU A 227 2.25 -1.97 13.23
CA LEU A 227 1.98 -2.34 11.84
C LEU A 227 3.28 -2.16 11.04
N PRO A 228 4.28 -3.04 11.21
CA PRO A 228 5.44 -3.00 10.31
C PRO A 228 4.94 -3.35 8.91
N PRO A 229 5.38 -2.63 7.87
CA PRO A 229 4.96 -2.92 6.50
C PRO A 229 5.14 -4.41 6.20
N SER A 230 4.15 -5.05 5.58
CA SER A 230 4.35 -6.39 5.03
C SER A 230 5.39 -6.21 3.93
N ILE A 231 6.65 -6.47 4.29
CA ILE A 231 7.58 -6.96 3.30
C ILE A 231 6.87 -8.21 2.82
N LEU A 232 6.39 -8.21 1.56
CA LEU A 232 6.01 -9.42 0.87
C LEU A 232 7.09 -10.44 1.20
N THR A 233 6.78 -11.36 2.12
CA THR A 233 7.63 -12.47 2.43
C THR A 233 7.54 -13.36 1.20
N THR A 234 8.28 -12.99 0.17
CA THR A 234 8.87 -13.96 -0.74
C THR A 234 9.55 -14.94 0.18
N SER A 235 8.88 -16.07 0.41
CA SER A 235 9.34 -17.26 1.12
C SER A 235 10.77 -17.13 1.61
N THR A 236 10.97 -16.56 2.79
CA THR A 236 12.26 -16.61 3.45
C THR A 236 12.36 -18.03 3.99
N ALA A 237 12.81 -18.94 3.12
CA ALA A 237 13.52 -20.12 3.56
C ALA A 237 14.58 -19.64 4.56
N THR A 238 14.34 -19.95 5.83
CA THR A 238 15.23 -19.80 6.98
C THR A 238 16.66 -19.39 6.62
N ALA A 239 17.02 -18.15 6.95
CA ALA A 239 18.39 -17.68 7.00
C ALA A 239 19.10 -18.40 8.17
N SER A 240 19.57 -19.61 7.89
CA SER A 240 20.64 -20.28 8.64
C SER A 240 21.95 -19.99 7.91
N ALA A 241 22.90 -19.43 8.66
CA ALA A 241 24.34 -19.35 8.41
C ALA A 241 24.84 -19.67 6.98
N LYS A 242 25.29 -18.62 6.29
CA LYS A 242 26.44 -18.59 5.34
C LYS A 242 26.87 -19.97 4.81
N ALA A 243 26.07 -20.50 3.89
CA ALA A 243 26.55 -21.44 2.88
C ALA A 243 26.49 -20.67 1.56
N GLU A 244 27.64 -20.43 0.96
CA GLU A 244 27.71 -20.09 -0.46
C GLU A 244 27.03 -21.24 -1.21
N ARG A 245 25.75 -21.06 -1.55
CA ARG A 245 25.10 -21.95 -2.51
C ARG A 245 25.68 -21.57 -3.86
N GLU A 246 26.36 -22.52 -4.50
CA GLU A 246 26.54 -22.51 -5.94
C GLU A 246 25.14 -22.47 -6.55
N ALA A 247 24.68 -21.28 -6.92
CA ALA A 247 23.44 -21.09 -7.65
C ALA A 247 23.78 -21.28 -9.12
N GLU A 248 23.43 -22.45 -9.67
CA GLU A 248 23.44 -22.65 -11.11
C GLU A 248 22.31 -21.82 -11.73
N ALA A 249 22.65 -20.99 -12.72
CA ALA A 249 21.71 -20.22 -13.50
C ALA A 249 22.09 -20.33 -14.98
N ASP A 250 21.09 -20.42 -15.86
CA ASP A 250 21.32 -20.43 -17.31
C ASP A 250 21.91 -19.10 -17.79
N TYR A 251 21.53 -18.00 -17.13
CA TYR A 251 22.02 -16.66 -17.42
C TYR A 251 22.41 -15.91 -16.15
N LEU A 252 23.59 -15.29 -16.19
CA LEU A 252 24.06 -14.32 -15.20
C LEU A 252 24.01 -12.91 -15.82
N ILE A 253 23.25 -12.02 -15.20
CA ILE A 253 23.16 -10.61 -15.57
C ILE A 253 23.89 -9.78 -14.52
N ILE A 254 24.92 -9.05 -14.95
CA ILE A 254 25.67 -8.14 -14.09
C ILE A 254 25.08 -6.74 -14.27
N GLY A 255 24.37 -6.27 -13.23
CA GLY A 255 23.64 -5.01 -13.20
C GLY A 255 22.15 -5.22 -13.43
N GLY A 256 21.35 -5.08 -12.37
CA GLY A 256 19.89 -5.00 -12.38
C GLY A 256 19.38 -3.61 -12.74
N GLY A 257 19.99 -2.98 -13.75
CA GLY A 257 19.60 -1.67 -14.27
C GLY A 257 18.54 -1.74 -15.37
N THR A 258 18.32 -0.63 -16.07
CA THR A 258 17.31 -0.47 -17.13
C THR A 258 17.34 -1.57 -18.19
N THR A 259 18.53 -1.95 -18.69
CA THR A 259 18.68 -3.03 -19.69
C THR A 259 18.75 -4.41 -19.06
N GLY A 260 19.38 -4.54 -17.89
CA GLY A 260 19.54 -5.82 -17.19
C GLY A 260 18.20 -6.42 -16.76
N LEU A 261 17.30 -5.61 -16.21
CA LEU A 261 15.95 -6.05 -15.84
C LEU A 261 15.09 -6.38 -17.06
N LEU A 262 15.25 -5.65 -18.18
CA LEU A 262 14.59 -5.99 -19.43
C LEU A 262 15.03 -7.37 -19.93
N LEU A 263 16.34 -7.64 -19.96
CA LEU A 263 16.86 -8.96 -20.34
C LEU A 263 16.37 -10.06 -19.40
N ALA A 264 16.41 -9.82 -18.09
CA ALA A 264 15.92 -10.77 -17.11
C ALA A 264 14.46 -11.14 -17.35
N ASN A 265 13.59 -10.13 -17.51
CA ASN A 265 12.16 -10.32 -17.79
C ASN A 265 11.91 -11.15 -19.06
N ARG A 266 12.66 -10.91 -20.13
CA ARG A 266 12.49 -11.64 -21.39
C ARG A 266 13.02 -13.07 -21.31
N LEU A 267 14.20 -13.27 -20.74
CA LEU A 267 14.82 -14.59 -20.59
C LEU A 267 14.01 -15.49 -19.65
N SER A 268 13.53 -14.94 -18.53
CA SER A 268 12.72 -15.66 -17.54
C SER A 268 11.27 -15.91 -17.96
N SER A 269 10.82 -15.36 -19.11
CA SER A 269 9.49 -15.64 -19.65
C SER A 269 9.33 -17.10 -20.10
N ASN A 270 10.45 -17.78 -20.36
CA ASN A 270 10.46 -19.23 -20.46
C ASN A 270 10.58 -19.82 -19.05
N PRO A 271 9.57 -20.56 -18.55
CA PRO A 271 9.56 -21.09 -17.18
C PRO A 271 10.69 -22.08 -16.90
N THR A 272 11.39 -22.60 -17.93
CA THR A 272 12.55 -23.48 -17.76
C THR A 272 13.88 -22.74 -17.67
N THR A 273 13.90 -21.43 -17.89
CA THR A 273 15.12 -20.62 -17.89
C THR A 273 15.32 -19.97 -16.52
N THR A 274 16.47 -20.21 -15.90
CA THR A 274 16.90 -19.59 -14.64
C THR A 274 17.81 -18.39 -14.90
N VAL A 275 17.50 -17.26 -14.27
CA VAL A 275 18.26 -16.01 -14.45
C VAL A 275 18.68 -15.48 -13.09
N LEU A 276 19.97 -15.26 -12.91
CA LEU A 276 20.55 -14.61 -11.74
C LEU A 276 20.95 -13.18 -12.09
N ILE A 277 20.58 -12.22 -11.22
CA ILE A 277 20.96 -10.81 -11.36
C ILE A 277 21.88 -10.45 -10.21
N LEU A 278 23.05 -9.90 -10.51
CA LEU A 278 23.97 -9.32 -9.54
C LEU A 278 23.97 -7.81 -9.69
N ASP A 279 23.40 -7.12 -8.70
CA ASP A 279 23.42 -5.66 -8.65
C ASP A 279 24.08 -5.18 -7.34
N PRO A 280 25.00 -4.20 -7.40
CA PRO A 280 25.63 -3.63 -6.21
C PRO A 280 24.73 -2.65 -5.44
N GLY A 281 23.61 -2.22 -6.03
CA GLY A 281 22.61 -1.36 -5.41
C GLY A 281 21.68 -2.13 -4.47
N LYS A 282 21.22 -1.44 -3.42
CA LYS A 282 20.17 -1.98 -2.54
C LYS A 282 18.81 -1.84 -3.23
N ASP A 283 17.89 -2.74 -2.93
CA ASP A 283 16.49 -2.52 -3.25
C ASP A 283 15.93 -1.42 -2.34
N THR A 284 15.82 -0.21 -2.89
CA THR A 284 15.29 0.98 -2.23
C THR A 284 14.24 1.65 -3.12
N ARG A 285 13.51 0.84 -3.91
CA ARG A 285 12.48 1.32 -4.85
C ARG A 285 11.33 2.08 -4.15
N THR A 286 11.19 1.92 -2.83
CA THR A 286 10.22 2.65 -1.99
C THR A 286 10.72 4.02 -1.52
N ASN A 287 11.94 4.44 -1.89
CA ASN A 287 12.48 5.76 -1.55
C ASN A 287 11.57 6.87 -2.11
N PRO A 288 11.09 7.83 -1.28
CA PRO A 288 10.23 8.92 -1.75
C PRO A 288 10.84 9.81 -2.85
N ASN A 289 12.17 9.94 -2.89
CA ASN A 289 12.84 10.70 -3.95
C ASN A 289 12.88 9.94 -5.29
N VAL A 290 12.62 8.63 -5.25
CA VAL A 290 12.54 7.74 -6.41
C VAL A 290 11.09 7.61 -6.89
N THR A 291 10.13 7.45 -5.96
CA THR A 291 8.71 7.28 -6.31
C THR A 291 8.00 8.57 -6.67
N ASN A 292 8.53 9.73 -6.26
CA ASN A 292 7.97 11.03 -6.63
C ASN A 292 8.71 11.63 -7.85
N PRO A 293 8.04 11.75 -9.01
CA PRO A 293 8.65 12.21 -10.26
C PRO A 293 9.20 13.65 -10.17
N THR A 294 8.73 14.46 -9.24
CA THR A 294 9.18 15.85 -9.04
C THR A 294 10.47 15.97 -8.22
N GLN A 295 10.93 14.87 -7.60
CA GLN A 295 12.04 14.88 -6.64
C GLN A 295 13.35 14.33 -7.22
N TRP A 296 13.40 13.96 -8.51
CA TRP A 296 14.53 13.25 -9.11
C TRP A 296 15.89 13.93 -8.89
N LEU A 297 15.95 15.26 -8.89
CA LEU A 297 17.18 16.03 -8.61
C LEU A 297 17.75 15.78 -7.21
N ARG A 298 16.93 15.38 -6.25
CA ARG A 298 17.35 15.07 -4.86
C ARG A 298 18.12 13.77 -4.75
N ASN A 299 18.10 12.92 -5.77
CA ASN A 299 18.81 11.65 -5.76
C ASN A 299 20.32 11.83 -6.01
N ALA A 300 20.74 12.95 -6.61
CA ALA A 300 22.14 13.22 -6.87
C ALA A 300 22.95 13.28 -5.57
N HIS A 301 24.13 12.66 -5.56
CA HIS A 301 25.05 12.60 -4.43
C HIS A 301 24.50 11.92 -3.16
N THR A 302 23.47 11.09 -3.29
CA THR A 302 22.94 10.24 -2.22
C THR A 302 23.51 8.82 -2.30
N GLU A 303 23.12 7.94 -1.39
CA GLU A 303 23.55 6.54 -1.35
C GLU A 303 23.09 5.70 -2.57
N ILE A 304 22.09 6.18 -3.32
CA ILE A 304 21.58 5.55 -4.54
C ILE A 304 22.16 6.17 -5.82
N ASP A 305 23.11 7.10 -5.71
CA ASP A 305 23.88 7.65 -6.82
C ASP A 305 25.33 7.19 -6.74
N TRP A 306 25.87 6.69 -7.84
CA TRP A 306 27.29 6.41 -7.96
C TRP A 306 28.16 7.67 -7.90
N ALA A 307 27.63 8.81 -8.35
CA ALA A 307 28.29 10.11 -8.37
C ALA A 307 29.72 10.03 -8.92
N TYR A 308 29.89 9.41 -10.10
CA TYR A 308 31.21 9.16 -10.68
C TYR A 308 31.95 10.47 -10.97
N PRO A 309 33.17 10.67 -10.44
CA PRO A 309 33.96 11.84 -10.78
C PRO A 309 34.64 11.65 -12.14
N SER A 310 34.64 12.69 -12.96
CA SER A 310 35.47 12.75 -14.16
C SER A 310 36.95 12.98 -13.81
N THR A 311 37.84 12.70 -14.75
CA THR A 311 39.17 13.33 -14.72
C THR A 311 39.03 14.84 -14.92
N PRO A 312 40.01 15.67 -14.51
CA PRO A 312 39.99 17.10 -14.79
C PRO A 312 39.83 17.39 -16.29
N GLN A 313 38.82 18.18 -16.65
CA GLN A 313 38.47 18.45 -18.04
C GLN A 313 39.23 19.67 -18.55
N SER A 314 40.22 19.47 -19.43
CA SER A 314 41.10 20.53 -19.96
C SER A 314 40.34 21.64 -20.69
N TYR A 315 39.22 21.30 -21.32
CA TYR A 315 38.37 22.25 -22.05
C TYR A 315 37.21 22.82 -21.20
N ALA A 316 37.12 22.44 -19.92
CA ALA A 316 36.13 22.95 -18.98
C ALA A 316 36.80 23.49 -17.70
N LEU A 317 37.78 24.38 -17.89
CA LEU A 317 38.50 25.06 -16.80
C LEU A 317 39.20 24.10 -15.81
N ASN A 318 39.66 22.94 -16.30
CA ASN A 318 40.26 21.88 -15.47
C ASN A 318 39.35 21.39 -14.31
N ARG A 319 38.02 21.56 -14.44
CA ARG A 319 37.07 21.09 -13.43
C ARG A 319 36.94 19.58 -13.47
N THR A 320 36.77 18.97 -12.30
CA THR A 320 36.19 17.63 -12.15
C THR A 320 34.67 17.76 -12.15
N LEU A 321 34.02 17.02 -13.03
CA LEU A 321 32.56 16.99 -13.17
C LEU A 321 32.02 15.71 -12.50
N SER A 322 30.82 15.79 -11.94
CA SER A 322 30.12 14.63 -11.39
C SER A 322 29.16 14.07 -12.43
N TYR A 323 29.20 12.76 -12.65
CA TYR A 323 28.28 12.02 -13.51
C TYR A 323 27.39 11.13 -12.64
N THR A 324 26.11 11.48 -12.58
CA THR A 324 25.11 10.74 -11.82
C THR A 324 24.74 9.42 -12.51
N ALA A 325 24.71 8.32 -11.78
CA ALA A 325 24.25 7.02 -12.26
C ALA A 325 23.62 6.23 -11.11
N GLY A 326 22.50 5.54 -11.38
CA GLY A 326 21.76 4.87 -10.32
C GLY A 326 22.51 3.67 -9.74
N ARG A 327 22.65 3.65 -8.42
CA ARG A 327 23.14 2.53 -7.61
C ARG A 327 22.00 1.94 -6.78
N ILE A 328 21.01 1.41 -7.49
CA ILE A 328 19.74 0.92 -6.97
C ILE A 328 19.21 -0.11 -7.96
N LEU A 329 18.40 -1.09 -7.50
CA LEU A 329 17.66 -1.97 -8.41
C LEU A 329 16.76 -1.13 -9.34
N GLY A 330 16.91 -1.30 -10.65
CA GLY A 330 16.37 -0.43 -11.71
C GLY A 330 17.43 0.50 -12.32
N GLY A 331 18.52 0.75 -11.60
CA GLY A 331 19.65 1.56 -12.06
C GLY A 331 19.26 3.01 -12.29
N THR A 332 19.82 3.64 -13.32
CA THR A 332 19.62 5.06 -13.60
C THR A 332 18.16 5.42 -13.94
N SER A 333 17.31 4.47 -14.35
CA SER A 333 15.88 4.77 -14.54
C SER A 333 15.16 5.15 -13.24
N MET A 334 15.71 4.81 -12.08
CA MET A 334 15.12 5.19 -10.78
C MET A 334 15.48 6.62 -10.34
N ILE A 335 16.45 7.27 -10.99
CA ILE A 335 16.93 8.60 -10.59
C ILE A 335 16.90 9.62 -11.73
N ASN A 336 16.44 9.23 -12.92
CA ASN A 336 16.40 10.10 -14.09
C ASN A 336 15.23 11.10 -14.03
N GLY A 337 15.18 12.02 -15.00
CA GLY A 337 14.10 12.99 -15.13
C GLY A 337 12.85 12.47 -15.86
N MET A 338 12.72 11.15 -16.04
CA MET A 338 11.54 10.47 -16.59
C MET A 338 11.08 10.88 -18.00
N THR A 339 11.94 11.62 -18.70
CA THR A 339 11.75 12.05 -20.09
C THR A 339 11.70 10.85 -21.01
N TYR A 340 10.56 10.64 -21.67
CA TYR A 340 10.42 9.61 -22.69
C TYR A 340 10.54 10.21 -24.10
N LEU A 341 11.74 10.14 -24.66
CA LEU A 341 12.04 10.52 -26.05
C LEU A 341 12.81 9.38 -26.72
N ARG A 342 12.60 9.23 -28.03
CA ARG A 342 13.37 8.30 -28.87
C ARG A 342 14.48 9.07 -29.60
N GLY A 343 15.34 8.33 -30.30
CA GLY A 343 16.31 8.94 -31.22
C GLY A 343 15.66 9.39 -32.52
N ASP A 344 16.41 10.15 -33.33
CA ASP A 344 15.98 10.53 -34.67
C ASP A 344 16.23 9.39 -35.66
N LYS A 345 15.31 9.20 -36.61
CA LYS A 345 15.43 8.13 -37.62
C LYS A 345 16.79 8.11 -38.34
N PRO A 346 17.33 9.25 -38.84
CA PRO A 346 18.66 9.27 -39.45
C PRO A 346 19.80 8.87 -38.51
N GLU A 347 19.70 9.19 -37.22
CA GLU A 347 20.71 8.80 -36.21
C GLU A 347 20.72 7.28 -36.01
N ILE A 348 19.54 6.68 -35.89
CA ILE A 348 19.39 5.23 -35.73
C ILE A 348 19.78 4.48 -37.00
N ASP A 349 19.39 4.97 -38.18
CA ASP A 349 19.79 4.37 -39.46
C ASP A 349 21.30 4.46 -39.70
N ALA A 350 21.97 5.48 -39.15
CA ALA A 350 23.42 5.60 -39.24
C ALA A 350 24.16 4.46 -38.50
N TRP A 351 23.55 3.82 -37.50
CA TRP A 351 24.17 2.68 -36.81
C TRP A 351 24.42 1.51 -37.76
N GLU A 352 23.45 1.18 -38.61
CA GLU A 352 23.63 0.16 -39.64
C GLU A 352 24.66 0.58 -40.68
N ALA A 353 24.67 1.85 -41.08
CA ALA A 353 25.68 2.40 -42.01
C ALA A 353 27.10 2.32 -41.43
N LEU A 354 27.25 2.43 -40.11
CA LEU A 354 28.51 2.26 -39.39
C LEU A 354 28.88 0.79 -39.12
N GLY A 355 28.06 -0.16 -39.56
CA GLY A 355 28.35 -1.60 -39.54
C GLY A 355 27.55 -2.41 -38.53
N ALA A 356 26.67 -1.79 -37.73
CA ALA A 356 25.75 -2.50 -36.83
C ALA A 356 24.58 -3.10 -37.63
N LYS A 357 24.86 -4.15 -38.41
CA LYS A 357 23.87 -4.80 -39.29
C LYS A 357 22.58 -5.13 -38.55
N GLY A 358 21.44 -4.75 -39.11
CA GLY A 358 20.11 -4.97 -38.52
C GLY A 358 19.70 -3.95 -37.46
N TRP A 359 20.59 -3.04 -37.05
CA TRP A 359 20.28 -1.93 -36.14
C TRP A 359 19.97 -0.67 -36.94
N ASN A 360 18.71 -0.56 -37.37
CA ASN A 360 18.17 0.61 -38.06
C ASN A 360 16.77 0.93 -37.54
N TRP A 361 16.23 2.09 -37.93
CA TRP A 361 14.95 2.57 -37.43
C TRP A 361 13.81 1.59 -37.70
N ALA A 362 13.75 1.06 -38.93
CA ALA A 362 12.68 0.16 -39.34
C ALA A 362 12.66 -1.14 -38.53
N ARG A 363 13.85 -1.65 -38.16
CA ARG A 363 14.01 -2.85 -37.33
C ARG A 363 13.71 -2.59 -35.86
N LEU A 364 14.04 -1.41 -35.34
CA LEU A 364 13.82 -1.05 -33.94
C LEU A 364 12.40 -0.57 -33.66
N TRP A 365 11.71 -0.02 -34.66
CA TRP A 365 10.35 0.53 -34.50
C TRP A 365 9.36 -0.43 -33.80
N PRO A 366 9.24 -1.71 -34.18
CA PRO A 366 8.36 -2.64 -33.48
C PRO A 366 8.76 -2.88 -32.02
N TYR A 367 10.05 -2.78 -31.68
CA TYR A 367 10.53 -2.95 -30.30
C TYR A 367 10.23 -1.73 -29.43
N TYR A 368 10.29 -0.52 -30.00
CA TYR A 368 9.82 0.69 -29.31
C TYR A 368 8.35 0.55 -28.93
N LEU A 369 7.49 0.23 -29.89
CA LEU A 369 6.04 0.05 -29.66
C LEU A 369 5.76 -1.14 -28.71
N ARG A 370 6.53 -2.22 -28.77
CA ARG A 370 6.31 -3.37 -27.89
C ARG A 370 6.70 -3.11 -26.44
N THR A 371 7.58 -2.15 -26.18
CA THR A 371 8.07 -1.84 -24.83
C THR A 371 7.16 -0.83 -24.13
N GLU A 372 6.53 0.05 -24.89
CA GLU A 372 5.70 1.14 -24.40
C GLU A 372 4.24 0.72 -24.12
N LYS A 373 3.70 1.25 -23.03
CA LYS A 373 2.27 1.30 -22.72
C LYS A 373 1.89 2.77 -22.53
N PHE A 374 1.45 3.38 -23.62
CA PHE A 374 1.17 4.80 -23.70
C PHE A 374 -0.23 5.13 -23.21
N SER A 375 -0.32 6.28 -22.56
CA SER A 375 -1.52 6.90 -22.04
C SER A 375 -1.75 8.23 -22.74
N PRO A 376 -2.80 8.36 -23.57
CA PRO A 376 -3.09 9.61 -24.28
C PRO A 376 -3.29 10.79 -23.32
N PRO A 377 -2.98 12.04 -23.75
CA PRO A 377 -3.14 13.21 -22.91
C PRO A 377 -4.61 13.46 -22.55
N LEU A 378 -4.84 13.95 -21.33
CA LEU A 378 -6.13 14.46 -20.88
C LEU A 378 -6.48 15.77 -21.59
N ALA A 379 -7.77 16.11 -21.66
CA ALA A 379 -8.24 17.32 -22.34
C ALA A 379 -7.51 18.61 -21.87
N TRP A 380 -7.30 18.76 -20.55
CA TRP A 380 -6.56 19.91 -20.01
C TRP A 380 -5.06 19.89 -20.36
N GLN A 381 -4.47 18.71 -20.57
CA GLN A 381 -3.09 18.57 -21.03
C GLN A 381 -2.98 18.96 -22.50
N VAL A 382 -3.96 18.58 -23.32
CA VAL A 382 -4.08 19.05 -24.71
C VAL A 382 -4.22 20.57 -24.77
N ASP A 383 -5.07 21.16 -23.92
CA ASP A 383 -5.21 22.63 -23.80
C ASP A 383 -3.89 23.31 -23.36
N ALA A 384 -3.03 22.59 -22.64
CA ALA A 384 -1.70 23.05 -22.22
C ALA A 384 -0.61 22.83 -23.29
N GLY A 385 -0.93 22.15 -24.40
CA GLY A 385 -0.06 21.90 -25.55
C GLY A 385 0.53 20.49 -25.63
N ALA A 386 -0.03 19.52 -24.90
CA ALA A 386 0.30 18.11 -25.09
C ALA A 386 -0.31 17.60 -26.40
N GLU A 387 0.51 16.95 -27.23
CA GLU A 387 0.11 16.37 -28.50
C GLU A 387 0.68 14.96 -28.59
N ASP A 388 -0.06 14.06 -29.23
CA ASP A 388 0.37 12.70 -29.54
C ASP A 388 0.02 12.33 -30.98
N VAL A 389 0.72 11.32 -31.51
CA VAL A 389 0.41 10.69 -32.80
C VAL A 389 0.14 9.22 -32.49
N PRO A 390 -1.12 8.76 -32.44
CA PRO A 390 -1.44 7.43 -31.93
C PRO A 390 -0.67 6.27 -32.59
N SER A 391 -0.37 6.38 -33.90
CA SER A 391 0.42 5.37 -34.62
C SER A 391 1.88 5.27 -34.18
N PHE A 392 2.36 6.24 -33.39
CA PHE A 392 3.72 6.27 -32.86
C PHE A 392 3.84 5.66 -31.47
N HIS A 393 2.75 5.14 -30.89
CA HIS A 393 2.74 4.67 -29.52
C HIS A 393 2.34 3.20 -29.38
N GLY A 394 3.01 2.51 -28.45
CA GLY A 394 2.61 1.19 -27.98
C GLY A 394 1.58 1.25 -26.88
N GLU A 395 0.67 0.28 -26.79
CA GLU A 395 -0.43 0.29 -25.79
C GLU A 395 -0.35 -0.87 -24.78
N ARG A 396 0.59 -1.80 -24.96
CA ARG A 396 0.60 -3.10 -24.23
C ARG A 396 1.97 -3.48 -23.68
N GLY A 397 2.93 -2.56 -23.74
CA GLY A 397 4.26 -2.78 -23.22
C GLY A 397 4.31 -2.79 -21.70
N SER A 398 5.53 -2.91 -21.17
CA SER A 398 5.79 -3.01 -19.74
C SER A 398 6.26 -1.69 -19.12
N VAL A 399 6.43 -0.64 -19.94
CA VAL A 399 6.83 0.70 -19.49
C VAL A 399 5.65 1.63 -19.73
N ASP A 400 5.00 2.07 -18.65
CA ASP A 400 3.96 3.08 -18.72
C ASP A 400 4.56 4.45 -19.13
N VAL A 401 3.91 5.12 -20.10
CA VAL A 401 4.33 6.42 -20.62
C VAL A 401 3.12 7.35 -20.65
N CYS A 402 3.22 8.49 -19.98
CA CYS A 402 2.13 9.46 -19.89
C CYS A 402 2.63 10.91 -19.75
N PHE A 403 1.69 11.85 -19.70
CA PHE A 403 1.97 13.25 -19.41
C PHE A 403 1.80 13.56 -17.92
N SER A 404 2.66 14.42 -17.37
CA SER A 404 2.59 14.85 -15.97
C SER A 404 1.27 15.51 -15.60
N MET A 405 0.88 15.37 -14.33
CA MET A 405 -0.19 16.15 -13.71
C MET A 405 0.21 17.60 -13.40
N GLU A 406 1.50 17.94 -13.45
CA GLU A 406 2.00 19.30 -13.28
C GLU A 406 2.63 19.84 -14.58
N LEU A 407 1.80 20.36 -15.49
CA LEU A 407 2.29 21.12 -16.65
C LEU A 407 2.53 22.58 -16.24
N SER A 408 3.74 22.89 -15.76
CA SER A 408 4.09 24.28 -15.42
C SER A 408 4.15 25.16 -16.68
N ARG A 409 3.71 26.43 -16.56
CA ARG A 409 3.76 27.40 -17.68
C ARG A 409 5.18 27.85 -18.05
N THR A 410 6.21 27.40 -17.33
CA THR A 410 7.61 27.84 -17.47
C THR A 410 8.47 26.85 -18.24
N GLY A 411 8.95 27.27 -19.42
CA GLY A 411 10.18 26.82 -20.11
C GLY A 411 10.26 25.39 -20.66
N TRP A 412 9.94 24.37 -19.87
CA TRP A 412 10.28 22.96 -20.16
C TRP A 412 9.07 22.15 -20.66
N ARG A 413 8.33 22.72 -21.62
CA ARG A 413 6.93 22.36 -21.97
C ARG A 413 6.71 21.14 -22.89
N ARG A 414 7.66 20.25 -23.14
CA ARG A 414 7.44 19.17 -24.13
C ARG A 414 7.99 17.82 -23.72
N VAL A 415 7.98 17.55 -22.42
CA VAL A 415 8.57 16.34 -21.88
C VAL A 415 7.48 15.57 -21.15
N LEU A 416 7.21 14.36 -21.64
CA LEU A 416 6.45 13.32 -20.96
C LEU A 416 7.14 13.06 -19.62
N TYR A 417 6.38 13.04 -18.52
CA TYR A 417 6.87 12.62 -17.21
C TYR A 417 6.12 11.33 -16.89
N CYS A 418 6.86 10.24 -16.76
CA CYS A 418 6.32 8.95 -16.35
C CYS A 418 5.97 8.94 -14.85
#